data_AF-A0A917QV54-F1
#
_entry.id   AF-A0A917QV54-F1
#
_cell.length_a   1.000
_cell.length_b   1.000
_cell.length_c   1.000
_cell.angle_alpha   90.00
_cell.angle_beta   90.00
_cell.angle_gamma   90.00
#
_symmetry.space_group_name_H-M   'P 1'
#
loop_
_entity.id
_entity.type
_entity.pdbx_description
1 polymer ?
#
loop_
_entity_poly.entity_id
_entity_poly.type
_entity_poly.pdbx_seq_one_letter_code
_entity_poly.pdbx_strand_id
1 'polypeptide(L)'
;MVFGGRNSEHAVSLMGAGSVLAAIDRSKYDVVPIGIAPDGRWVLAQDDQRFEIEGEELPRVDDSGRALALPSGDGSLVAFDAGTIPASLGRVDVVFPMLHGPFGEDGTIQGLLEMAGVRYVGSGVLASAVGMDKAYMKTLLAAAGLPVGAHVVVRDRDWRLDRERVLKDIEVLGLPVFVKPSRAGSSQGISRVDDFQDLERAVELAREHDPKILVEAAIQGREIECAVLQSPGDDPPAASLPGEVLVAESHEFFDFSAKYIGSDMRLQVPADIPEAVSEELRAMAVRAFEALGCEGLSRVDFFYTASGGLIVNEINTMPGFTAMSVAPQLWAASGVPYADLVDRLIQLALHRPVGLR
;
A
#
# COMPACT_ATOMS: atom_id res chain seq x y z
N MET A 1 16.95 1.61 5.94
CA MET A 1 15.79 1.89 5.07
C MET A 1 15.86 0.97 3.87
N VAL A 2 14.76 0.33 3.46
CA VAL A 2 14.73 -0.63 2.35
C VAL A 2 13.81 -0.10 1.24
N PHE A 3 14.26 -0.12 -0.02
CA PHE A 3 13.52 0.42 -1.18
C PHE A 3 13.83 -0.34 -2.48
N GLY A 4 13.17 -0.01 -3.58
CA GLY A 4 13.21 -0.72 -4.87
C GLY A 4 12.20 -1.87 -4.92
N GLY A 5 12.67 -3.06 -5.27
CA GLY A 5 11.88 -4.28 -5.32
C GLY A 5 11.74 -4.86 -6.73
N ARG A 6 11.39 -6.15 -6.80
CA ARG A 6 11.11 -6.86 -8.05
C ARG A 6 9.62 -6.75 -8.39
N ASN A 7 9.17 -5.54 -8.70
CA ASN A 7 7.80 -5.27 -9.13
C ASN A 7 7.74 -4.00 -10.00
N SER A 8 6.56 -3.71 -10.54
CA SER A 8 6.30 -2.53 -11.39
C SER A 8 6.35 -1.19 -10.66
N GLU A 9 6.31 -1.20 -9.32
CA GLU A 9 6.26 -0.02 -8.46
C GLU A 9 7.65 0.35 -7.90
N HIS A 10 8.71 -0.23 -8.47
CA HIS A 10 10.11 0.02 -8.12
C HIS A 10 10.46 1.51 -8.07
N ALA A 11 10.12 2.28 -9.11
CA ALA A 11 10.44 3.71 -9.14
C ALA A 11 9.68 4.52 -8.07
N VAL A 12 8.42 4.17 -7.80
CA VAL A 12 7.60 4.80 -6.75
C VAL A 12 8.21 4.56 -5.38
N SER A 13 8.69 3.34 -5.13
CA SER A 13 9.43 2.98 -3.93
C SER A 13 10.69 3.84 -3.74
N LEU A 14 11.45 4.13 -4.80
CA LEU A 14 12.62 5.01 -4.71
C LEU A 14 12.22 6.46 -4.39
N MET A 15 11.19 7.00 -5.04
CA MET A 15 10.73 8.35 -4.74
C MET A 15 10.26 8.52 -3.29
N GLY A 16 9.55 7.51 -2.75
CA GLY A 16 9.18 7.45 -1.34
C GLY A 16 10.40 7.43 -0.43
N ALA A 17 11.41 6.62 -0.77
CA ALA A 17 12.65 6.51 -0.02
C ALA A 17 13.45 7.81 -0.02
N GLY A 18 13.56 8.49 -1.16
CA GLY A 18 14.19 9.80 -1.27
C GLY A 18 13.53 10.83 -0.37
N SER A 19 12.19 10.87 -0.35
CA SER A 19 11.43 11.76 0.53
C SER A 19 11.72 11.49 2.01
N VAL A 20 11.72 10.22 2.43
CA VAL A 20 12.04 9.85 3.82
C VAL A 20 13.49 10.18 4.17
N LEU A 21 14.46 9.91 3.29
CA LEU A 21 15.88 10.23 3.52
C LEU A 21 16.15 11.73 3.66
N ALA A 22 15.37 12.56 2.96
CA ALA A 22 15.46 14.01 3.05
C ALA A 22 14.83 14.56 4.34
N ALA A 23 13.81 13.89 4.88
CA ALA A 23 13.07 14.34 6.06
C ALA A 23 13.59 13.74 7.38
N ILE A 24 14.28 12.61 7.35
CA ILE A 24 14.74 11.90 8.55
C ILE A 24 15.79 12.69 9.33
N ASP A 25 15.63 12.77 10.65
CA ASP A 25 16.57 13.46 11.53
C ASP A 25 17.85 12.63 11.74
N ARG A 26 18.90 12.98 10.99
CA ARG A 26 20.22 12.33 11.04
C ARG A 26 20.97 12.53 12.37
N SER A 27 20.50 13.43 13.23
CA SER A 27 21.05 13.54 14.59
C SER A 27 20.51 12.46 15.54
N LYS A 28 19.36 11.87 15.20
CA LYS A 28 18.73 10.77 15.96
C LYS A 28 19.00 9.39 15.36
N TYR A 29 19.09 9.30 14.02
CA TYR A 29 19.15 8.03 13.30
C TYR A 29 20.38 7.94 12.40
N ASP A 30 21.16 6.87 12.57
CA ASP A 30 22.11 6.42 11.55
C ASP A 30 21.37 5.54 10.54
N VAL A 31 21.45 5.89 9.25
CA VAL A 31 20.60 5.29 8.22
C VAL A 31 21.47 4.51 7.25
N VAL A 32 21.24 3.20 7.18
CA VAL A 32 21.78 2.33 6.15
C VAL A 32 20.78 2.25 4.98
N PRO A 33 21.09 2.80 3.79
CA PRO A 33 20.21 2.73 2.63
C PRO A 33 20.40 1.39 1.90
N ILE A 34 19.33 0.62 1.77
CA ILE A 34 19.33 -0.71 1.17
C ILE A 34 18.39 -0.72 -0.04
N GLY A 35 18.97 -0.90 -1.23
CA GLY A 35 18.20 -1.09 -2.45
C GLY A 35 17.93 -2.57 -2.71
N ILE A 36 16.73 -2.90 -3.16
CA ILE A 36 16.40 -4.19 -3.75
C ILE A 36 16.35 -4.00 -5.27
N ALA A 37 17.34 -4.54 -5.97
CA ALA A 37 17.44 -4.46 -7.42
C ALA A 37 16.26 -5.18 -8.10
N PRO A 38 15.97 -4.90 -9.39
CA PRO A 38 14.90 -5.58 -10.13
C PRO A 38 15.05 -7.10 -10.22
N ASP A 39 16.24 -7.66 -10.01
CA ASP A 39 16.47 -9.11 -9.93
C ASP A 39 16.21 -9.69 -8.52
N GLY A 40 15.93 -8.84 -7.53
CA GLY A 40 15.65 -9.19 -6.15
C GLY A 40 16.87 -9.18 -5.22
N ARG A 41 18.08 -8.91 -5.72
CA ARG A 41 19.27 -8.78 -4.86
C ARG A 41 19.17 -7.54 -3.98
N TRP A 42 19.55 -7.70 -2.72
CA TRP A 42 19.70 -6.59 -1.79
C TRP A 42 21.12 -6.05 -1.90
N VAL A 43 21.25 -4.74 -2.07
CA VAL A 43 22.53 -4.04 -2.23
C VAL A 43 22.60 -2.85 -1.31
N LEU A 44 23.80 -2.57 -0.80
CA LEU A 44 24.08 -1.31 -0.10
C LEU A 44 24.11 -0.19 -1.14
N ALA A 45 23.18 0.76 -1.03
CA ALA A 45 23.09 1.86 -1.98
C ALA A 45 24.35 2.73 -1.93
N GLN A 46 24.81 3.17 -3.10
CA GLN A 46 25.94 4.09 -3.23
C GLN A 46 25.52 5.52 -2.85
N ASP A 47 26.52 6.38 -2.57
CA ASP A 47 26.30 7.78 -2.20
C ASP A 47 25.60 8.60 -3.30
N ASP A 48 25.75 8.19 -4.58
CA ASP A 48 25.17 8.82 -5.76
C ASP A 48 23.86 8.16 -6.23
N GLN A 49 23.25 7.28 -5.42
CA GLN A 49 21.94 6.71 -5.71
C GLN A 49 20.89 7.80 -5.94
N ARG A 50 20.24 7.74 -7.10
CA ARG A 50 19.16 8.66 -7.49
C ARG A 50 17.81 8.17 -6.98
N PHE A 51 16.98 9.08 -6.50
CA PHE A 51 15.63 8.78 -6.01
C PHE A 51 14.51 9.51 -6.76
N GLU A 52 14.87 10.45 -7.63
CA GLU A 52 13.93 11.30 -8.36
C GLU A 52 13.92 10.97 -9.85
N ILE A 53 12.86 11.42 -10.53
CA ILE A 53 12.75 11.34 -11.99
C ILE A 53 13.65 12.42 -12.60
N GLU A 54 14.54 12.04 -13.51
CA GLU A 54 15.37 12.98 -14.27
C GLU A 54 14.96 12.98 -15.74
N GLY A 55 14.30 14.04 -16.19
CA GLY A 55 13.74 14.08 -17.54
C GLY A 55 12.64 13.02 -17.71
N GLU A 56 12.86 12.06 -18.60
CA GLU A 56 11.95 10.92 -18.85
C GLU A 56 12.43 9.63 -18.14
N GLU A 57 13.57 9.65 -17.45
CA GLU A 57 14.15 8.47 -16.82
C GLU A 57 13.63 8.27 -15.40
N LEU A 58 12.99 7.11 -15.16
CA LEU A 58 12.55 6.69 -13.84
C LEU A 58 13.74 6.22 -12.98
N PRO A 59 13.77 6.55 -11.67
CA PRO A 59 14.83 6.11 -10.78
C PRO A 59 14.85 4.59 -10.64
N ARG A 60 16.05 4.02 -10.57
CA ARG A 60 16.29 2.59 -10.35
C ARG A 60 17.40 2.39 -9.33
N VAL A 61 17.35 1.28 -8.59
CA VAL A 61 18.45 0.86 -7.72
C VAL A 61 19.72 0.66 -8.54
N ASP A 62 20.81 1.31 -8.13
CA ASP A 62 22.15 0.98 -8.58
C ASP A 62 22.59 -0.32 -7.90
N ASP A 63 22.78 -1.36 -8.72
CA ASP A 63 23.08 -2.72 -8.25
C ASP A 63 24.58 -3.05 -8.22
N SER A 64 25.44 -2.04 -8.43
CA SER A 64 26.90 -2.14 -8.29
C SER A 64 27.37 -2.15 -6.84
N GLY A 65 26.50 -1.79 -5.90
CA GLY A 65 26.75 -1.86 -4.47
C GLY A 65 26.96 -3.27 -3.94
N ARG A 66 27.59 -3.37 -2.76
CA ARG A 66 27.86 -4.66 -2.12
C ARG A 66 26.58 -5.40 -1.82
N ALA A 67 26.54 -6.71 -2.09
CA ALA A 67 25.36 -7.51 -1.79
C ALA A 67 25.15 -7.65 -0.27
N LEU A 68 23.88 -7.70 0.13
CA LEU A 68 23.47 -7.75 1.53
C LEU A 68 22.68 -9.02 1.84
N ALA A 69 22.89 -9.56 3.04
CA ALA A 69 22.09 -10.63 3.62
C ALA A 69 21.61 -10.21 5.01
N LEU A 70 20.38 -10.62 5.33
CA LEU A 70 19.78 -10.49 6.66
C LEU A 70 19.52 -11.90 7.19
N PRO A 71 20.47 -12.52 7.91
CA PRO A 71 20.28 -13.82 8.53
C PRO A 71 19.13 -13.79 9.55
N SER A 72 18.44 -14.93 9.69
CA SER A 72 17.47 -15.12 10.78
C SER A 72 18.15 -15.01 12.14
N GLY A 73 17.48 -14.41 13.13
CA GLY A 73 18.00 -14.33 14.49
C GLY A 73 17.95 -12.94 15.10
N ASP A 74 19.12 -12.28 15.18
CA ASP A 74 19.33 -11.10 16.04
C ASP A 74 19.28 -9.75 15.32
N GLY A 75 19.00 -9.75 14.02
CA GLY A 75 18.96 -8.56 13.18
C GLY A 75 20.30 -8.07 12.65
N SER A 76 21.32 -8.93 12.65
CA SER A 76 22.62 -8.62 12.05
C SER A 76 22.53 -8.46 10.52
N LEU A 77 23.05 -7.35 9.99
CA LEU A 77 23.15 -7.12 8.54
C LEU A 77 24.57 -7.47 8.07
N VAL A 78 24.69 -8.28 7.01
CA VAL A 78 25.97 -8.74 6.49
C VAL A 78 26.14 -8.29 5.04
N ALA A 79 27.25 -7.62 4.75
CA ALA A 79 27.67 -7.31 3.39
C ALA A 79 28.66 -8.34 2.88
N PHE A 80 28.48 -8.82 1.66
CA PHE A 80 29.31 -9.85 1.05
C PHE A 80 29.52 -9.58 -0.45
N ASP A 81 30.70 -9.93 -0.95
CA ASP A 81 31.02 -9.91 -2.37
C ASP A 81 31.73 -11.21 -2.75
N ALA A 82 31.69 -11.57 -4.03
CA ALA A 82 32.38 -12.77 -4.49
C ALA A 82 33.89 -12.66 -4.23
N GLY A 83 34.44 -13.63 -3.51
CA GLY A 83 35.88 -13.69 -3.20
C GLY A 83 36.34 -12.80 -2.04
N THR A 84 35.42 -12.15 -1.31
CA THR A 84 35.75 -11.39 -0.09
C THR A 84 35.20 -12.09 1.16
N ILE A 85 35.80 -11.78 2.32
CA ILE A 85 35.27 -12.24 3.61
C ILE A 85 34.02 -11.38 3.91
N PRO A 86 32.86 -12.01 4.21
CA PRO A 86 31.66 -11.26 4.60
C PRO A 86 31.93 -10.32 5.78
N ALA A 87 31.44 -9.09 5.68
CA ALA A 87 31.60 -8.06 6.69
C ALA A 87 30.25 -7.82 7.39
N SER A 88 30.25 -7.89 8.72
CA SER A 88 29.10 -7.42 9.52
C SER A 88 29.00 -5.90 9.42
N LEU A 89 27.82 -5.40 9.07
CA LEU A 89 27.46 -3.99 9.16
C LEU A 89 26.83 -3.64 10.53
N GLY A 90 26.77 -4.61 11.43
CA GLY A 90 26.15 -4.45 12.75
C GLY A 90 24.68 -4.85 12.77
N ARG A 91 24.03 -4.57 13.91
CA ARG A 91 22.63 -4.89 14.15
C ARG A 91 21.74 -3.74 13.70
N VAL A 92 20.64 -4.08 13.02
CA VAL A 92 19.61 -3.10 12.64
C VAL A 92 18.55 -3.03 13.72
N ASP A 93 18.36 -1.85 14.31
CA ASP A 93 17.35 -1.65 15.36
C ASP A 93 15.92 -1.62 14.82
N VAL A 94 15.75 -1.04 13.63
CA VAL A 94 14.47 -0.88 12.94
C VAL A 94 14.66 -0.78 11.43
N VAL A 95 13.78 -1.42 10.67
CA VAL A 95 13.68 -1.28 9.22
C VAL A 95 12.50 -0.38 8.88
N PHE A 96 12.74 0.62 8.03
CA PHE A 96 11.68 1.35 7.35
C PHE A 96 11.56 0.76 5.93
N PRO A 97 10.58 -0.13 5.66
CA PRO A 97 10.33 -0.65 4.33
C PRO A 97 9.55 0.40 3.55
N MET A 98 10.14 0.92 2.49
CA MET A 98 9.50 1.81 1.53
C MET A 98 9.25 1.03 0.25
N LEU A 99 8.54 -0.09 0.34
CA LEU A 99 8.25 -0.98 -0.78
C LEU A 99 6.75 -0.92 -1.06
N HIS A 100 6.37 -0.95 -2.34
CA HIS A 100 4.98 -0.98 -2.78
C HIS A 100 4.70 -2.26 -3.55
N GLY A 101 3.45 -2.69 -3.55
CA GLY A 101 2.98 -3.85 -4.30
C GLY A 101 3.52 -5.19 -3.81
N PRO A 102 3.63 -6.18 -4.71
CA PRO A 102 4.13 -7.52 -4.38
C PRO A 102 5.50 -7.48 -3.69
N PHE A 103 5.68 -8.36 -2.71
CA PHE A 103 6.81 -8.45 -1.78
C PHE A 103 6.94 -7.32 -0.76
N GLY A 104 6.32 -6.15 -0.98
CA GLY A 104 6.37 -5.00 -0.07
C GLY A 104 5.15 -4.89 0.85
N GLU A 105 3.96 -5.08 0.28
CA GLU A 105 2.67 -4.88 0.97
C GLU A 105 1.91 -6.18 1.22
N ASP A 106 2.45 -7.33 0.79
CA ASP A 106 1.77 -8.63 0.84
C ASP A 106 2.15 -9.52 2.02
N GLY A 107 2.92 -9.00 2.98
CA GLY A 107 3.39 -9.73 4.16
C GLY A 107 4.72 -10.47 3.95
N THR A 108 5.28 -10.51 2.73
CA THR A 108 6.52 -11.27 2.48
C THR A 108 7.73 -10.64 3.17
N ILE A 109 7.95 -9.35 2.98
CA ILE A 109 9.06 -8.65 3.65
C ILE A 109 8.87 -8.62 5.16
N GLN A 110 7.63 -8.44 5.62
CA GLN A 110 7.26 -8.47 7.01
C GLN A 110 7.66 -9.80 7.67
N GLY A 111 7.38 -10.92 6.99
CA GLY A 111 7.75 -12.26 7.47
C GLY A 111 9.26 -12.46 7.52
N LEU A 112 10.01 -11.97 6.53
CA LEU A 112 11.47 -11.99 6.56
C LEU A 112 12.00 -11.24 7.79
N LEU A 113 11.45 -10.05 8.07
CA LEU A 113 11.88 -9.21 9.19
C LEU A 113 11.50 -9.80 10.55
N GLU A 114 10.34 -10.45 10.65
CA GLU A 114 9.96 -11.22 11.85
C GLU A 114 10.93 -12.37 12.13
N MET A 115 11.29 -13.14 11.09
CA MET A 115 12.27 -14.23 11.20
C MET A 115 13.69 -13.72 11.50
N ALA A 116 14.03 -12.53 11.02
CA ALA A 116 15.29 -11.85 11.31
C ALA A 116 15.35 -11.24 12.72
N GLY A 117 14.23 -11.20 13.45
CA GLY A 117 14.16 -10.60 14.76
C GLY A 117 14.30 -9.06 14.72
N VAL A 118 13.88 -8.42 13.63
CA VAL A 118 14.04 -6.98 13.39
C VAL A 118 12.69 -6.27 13.43
N ARG A 119 12.64 -5.14 14.14
CA ARG A 119 11.46 -4.26 14.16
C ARG A 119 11.29 -3.58 12.83
N TYR A 120 10.06 -3.25 12.46
CA TYR A 120 9.84 -2.51 11.22
C TYR A 120 8.63 -1.60 11.28
N VAL A 121 8.72 -0.53 10.50
CA VAL A 121 7.65 0.44 10.30
C VAL A 121 6.52 -0.19 9.49
N GLY A 122 5.27 0.11 9.88
CA GLY A 122 4.07 -0.34 9.19
C GLY A 122 3.42 -1.56 9.82
N SER A 123 2.47 -2.13 9.07
CA SER A 123 1.60 -3.23 9.45
C SER A 123 2.31 -4.59 9.45
N GLY A 124 1.84 -5.52 10.29
CA GLY A 124 2.38 -6.89 10.39
C GLY A 124 2.02 -7.81 9.23
N VAL A 125 2.52 -9.05 9.24
CA VAL A 125 2.35 -10.03 8.15
C VAL A 125 0.89 -10.22 7.74
N LEU A 126 -0.01 -10.50 8.70
CA LEU A 126 -1.42 -10.77 8.39
C LEU A 126 -2.11 -9.54 7.81
N ALA A 127 -1.94 -8.38 8.45
CA ALA A 127 -2.56 -7.13 8.03
C ALA A 127 -2.11 -6.75 6.61
N SER A 128 -0.82 -6.85 6.31
CA SER A 128 -0.28 -6.65 4.97
C SER A 128 -0.86 -7.66 3.96
N ALA A 129 -0.77 -8.96 4.25
CA ALA A 129 -1.28 -9.99 3.34
C ALA A 129 -2.79 -9.85 3.06
N VAL A 130 -3.58 -9.50 4.07
CA VAL A 130 -5.02 -9.26 3.91
C VAL A 130 -5.29 -7.95 3.18
N GLY A 131 -4.61 -6.86 3.53
CA GLY A 131 -4.77 -5.56 2.88
C GLY A 131 -4.45 -5.61 1.38
N MET A 132 -3.47 -6.42 0.98
CA MET A 132 -3.15 -6.66 -0.43
C MET A 132 -4.21 -7.52 -1.15
N ASP A 133 -4.89 -8.42 -0.44
CA ASP A 133 -5.87 -9.33 -1.02
C ASP A 133 -7.31 -8.79 -0.89
N LYS A 134 -7.77 -8.11 -1.94
CA LYS A 134 -9.06 -7.38 -1.95
C LYS A 134 -10.26 -8.23 -1.52
N ALA A 135 -10.29 -9.51 -1.88
CA ALA A 135 -11.35 -10.43 -1.47
C ALA A 135 -11.35 -10.71 0.05
N TYR A 136 -10.18 -10.96 0.64
CA TYR A 136 -10.08 -11.22 2.08
C TYR A 136 -10.23 -9.93 2.90
N MET A 137 -9.68 -8.82 2.41
CA MET A 137 -9.91 -7.50 2.98
C MET A 137 -11.42 -7.20 3.09
N LYS A 138 -12.18 -7.34 2.01
CA LYS A 138 -13.64 -7.12 2.05
C LYS A 138 -14.37 -8.07 2.97
N THR A 139 -13.90 -9.31 3.09
CA THR A 139 -14.44 -10.28 4.06
C THR A 139 -14.25 -9.78 5.50
N LEU A 140 -13.06 -9.30 5.87
CA LEU A 140 -12.81 -8.77 7.22
C LEU A 140 -13.55 -7.45 7.48
N LEU A 141 -13.56 -6.54 6.51
CA LEU A 141 -14.29 -5.27 6.62
C LEU A 141 -15.80 -5.52 6.83
N ALA A 142 -16.40 -6.41 6.05
CA ALA A 142 -17.80 -6.79 6.23
C ALA A 142 -18.06 -7.46 7.59
N ALA A 143 -17.16 -8.35 8.05
CA ALA A 143 -17.25 -8.97 9.37
C ALA A 143 -17.15 -7.94 10.52
N ALA A 144 -16.42 -6.84 10.32
CA ALA A 144 -16.35 -5.71 11.23
C ALA A 144 -17.57 -4.76 11.15
N GLY A 145 -18.58 -5.10 10.34
CA GLY A 145 -19.78 -4.29 10.15
C GLY A 145 -19.55 -3.03 9.31
N LEU A 146 -18.48 -2.99 8.51
CA LEU A 146 -18.23 -1.88 7.59
C LEU A 146 -18.94 -2.14 6.25
N PRO A 147 -19.57 -1.10 5.66
CA PRO A 147 -20.20 -1.22 4.36
C PRO A 147 -19.13 -1.42 3.28
N VAL A 148 -19.25 -2.49 2.49
CA VAL A 148 -18.38 -2.78 1.35
C VAL A 148 -19.22 -2.99 0.09
N GLY A 149 -18.61 -2.74 -1.08
CA GLY A 149 -19.26 -2.98 -2.37
C GLY A 149 -19.70 -4.44 -2.57
N ALA A 150 -20.83 -4.62 -3.25
CA ALA A 150 -21.30 -5.93 -3.67
C ALA A 150 -20.28 -6.54 -4.66
N HIS A 151 -19.89 -7.79 -4.40
CA HIS A 151 -18.83 -8.43 -5.16
C HIS A 151 -18.98 -9.94 -5.24
N VAL A 152 -18.30 -10.53 -6.23
CA VAL A 152 -18.13 -11.97 -6.43
C VAL A 152 -16.64 -12.28 -6.51
N VAL A 153 -16.21 -13.28 -5.75
CA VAL A 153 -14.83 -13.79 -5.80
C VAL A 153 -14.78 -14.97 -6.77
N VAL A 154 -13.99 -14.82 -7.83
CA VAL A 154 -13.76 -15.87 -8.82
C VAL A 154 -12.44 -16.55 -8.53
N ARG A 155 -12.51 -17.81 -8.11
CA ARG A 155 -11.32 -18.67 -7.90
C ARG A 155 -10.96 -19.39 -9.19
N ASP A 156 -9.66 -19.53 -9.47
CA ASP A 156 -9.14 -20.22 -10.65
C ASP A 156 -9.81 -21.58 -10.92
N ARG A 157 -9.91 -22.41 -9.86
CA ARG A 157 -10.54 -23.73 -9.96
C ARG A 157 -11.99 -23.65 -10.39
N ASP A 158 -12.74 -22.72 -9.83
CA ASP A 158 -14.17 -22.58 -10.09
C ASP A 158 -14.41 -22.06 -11.51
N TRP A 159 -13.59 -21.10 -11.96
CA TRP A 159 -13.60 -20.61 -13.32
C TRP A 159 -13.30 -21.70 -14.36
N ARG A 160 -12.36 -22.59 -14.06
CA ARG A 160 -11.98 -23.70 -14.96
C ARG A 160 -12.98 -24.84 -15.00
N LEU A 161 -13.61 -25.15 -13.87
CA LEU A 161 -14.46 -26.34 -13.72
C LEU A 161 -15.94 -26.05 -13.88
N ASP A 162 -16.38 -24.82 -13.62
CA ASP A 162 -17.79 -24.45 -13.55
C ASP A 162 -18.01 -22.97 -13.95
N ARG A 163 -17.55 -22.63 -15.16
CA ARG A 163 -17.59 -21.25 -15.67
C ARG A 163 -19.01 -20.70 -15.77
N GLU A 164 -19.97 -21.52 -16.21
CA GLU A 164 -21.36 -21.08 -16.38
C GLU A 164 -21.99 -20.63 -15.05
N ARG A 165 -21.71 -21.33 -13.94
CA ARG A 165 -22.15 -20.89 -12.61
C ARG A 165 -21.50 -19.56 -12.24
N VAL A 166 -20.18 -19.44 -12.42
CA VAL A 166 -19.46 -18.21 -12.07
C VAL A 166 -20.01 -17.00 -12.83
N LEU A 167 -20.28 -17.13 -14.13
CA LEU A 167 -20.87 -16.05 -14.93
C LEU A 167 -22.25 -15.66 -14.38
N LYS A 168 -23.11 -16.63 -14.05
CA LYS A 168 -24.42 -16.36 -13.42
C LYS A 168 -24.30 -15.68 -12.06
N ASP A 169 -23.32 -16.07 -11.24
CA ASP A 169 -23.07 -15.42 -9.95
C ASP A 169 -22.71 -13.93 -10.15
N ILE A 170 -21.90 -13.62 -11.17
CA ILE A 170 -21.53 -12.24 -11.52
C ILE A 170 -22.72 -11.44 -12.07
N GLU A 171 -23.58 -12.06 -12.89
CA GLU A 171 -24.76 -11.39 -13.46
C GLU A 171 -25.69 -10.78 -12.38
N VAL A 172 -25.73 -11.36 -11.18
CA VAL A 172 -26.52 -10.86 -10.03
C VAL A 172 -26.06 -9.47 -9.56
N LEU A 173 -24.79 -9.10 -9.80
CA LEU A 173 -24.26 -7.78 -9.43
C LEU A 173 -24.88 -6.65 -10.27
N GLY A 174 -25.45 -6.96 -11.44
CA GLY A 174 -25.85 -5.97 -12.43
C GLY A 174 -24.64 -5.32 -13.12
N LEU A 175 -24.90 -4.41 -14.06
CA LEU A 175 -23.87 -3.67 -14.80
C LEU A 175 -23.93 -2.18 -14.47
N PRO A 176 -22.79 -1.46 -14.56
CA PRO A 176 -21.46 -1.99 -14.89
C PRO A 176 -20.78 -2.70 -13.72
N VAL A 177 -19.83 -3.58 -14.03
CA VAL A 177 -18.93 -4.20 -13.04
C VAL A 177 -17.46 -3.85 -13.29
N PHE A 178 -16.66 -3.91 -12.24
CA PHE A 178 -15.20 -3.87 -12.30
C PHE A 178 -14.64 -5.27 -12.06
N VAL A 179 -13.90 -5.78 -13.03
CA VAL A 179 -13.16 -7.04 -12.92
C VAL A 179 -11.71 -6.72 -12.62
N LYS A 180 -11.13 -7.30 -11.56
CA LYS A 180 -9.76 -7.00 -11.12
C LYS A 180 -9.04 -8.19 -10.48
N PRO A 181 -7.70 -8.28 -10.62
CA PRO A 181 -6.90 -9.22 -9.86
C PRO A 181 -7.07 -8.94 -8.35
N SER A 182 -7.15 -9.99 -7.53
CA SER A 182 -7.37 -9.83 -6.08
C SER A 182 -6.15 -9.21 -5.39
N ARG A 183 -4.94 -9.51 -5.85
CA ARG A 183 -3.65 -9.13 -5.24
C ARG A 183 -2.76 -8.32 -6.18
N ALA A 184 -3.31 -7.33 -6.87
CA ALA A 184 -2.56 -6.38 -7.68
C ALA A 184 -2.83 -4.93 -7.27
N GLY A 185 -1.80 -4.10 -7.39
CA GLY A 185 -1.84 -2.65 -7.25
C GLY A 185 -1.82 -1.93 -8.62
N SER A 186 -1.85 -0.60 -8.58
CA SER A 186 -1.61 0.27 -9.75
C SER A 186 -2.48 -0.03 -11.00
N SER A 187 -3.73 -0.45 -10.78
CA SER A 187 -4.75 -0.68 -11.82
C SER A 187 -4.41 -1.71 -12.91
N GLN A 188 -3.40 -2.57 -12.67
CA GLN A 188 -3.04 -3.63 -13.62
C GLN A 188 -4.10 -4.72 -13.68
N GLY A 189 -4.45 -5.14 -14.90
CA GLY A 189 -5.47 -6.18 -15.13
C GLY A 189 -6.90 -5.78 -14.73
N ILE A 190 -7.15 -4.49 -14.43
CA ILE A 190 -8.50 -4.00 -14.11
C ILE A 190 -9.26 -3.68 -15.40
N SER A 191 -10.51 -4.09 -15.47
CA SER A 191 -11.42 -3.78 -16.57
C SER A 191 -12.79 -3.36 -16.06
N ARG A 192 -13.33 -2.27 -16.59
CA ARG A 192 -14.76 -1.94 -16.47
C ARG A 192 -15.51 -2.69 -17.56
N VAL A 193 -16.61 -3.34 -17.18
CA VAL A 193 -17.47 -4.12 -18.08
C VAL A 193 -18.87 -3.51 -18.02
N ASP A 194 -19.29 -2.94 -19.14
CA ASP A 194 -20.61 -2.35 -19.33
C ASP A 194 -21.58 -3.28 -20.10
N ASP A 195 -21.08 -4.41 -20.63
CA ASP A 195 -21.85 -5.46 -21.31
C ASP A 195 -21.34 -6.85 -20.89
N PHE A 196 -22.25 -7.76 -20.54
CA PHE A 196 -21.90 -9.14 -20.13
C PHE A 196 -21.14 -9.92 -21.20
N GLN A 197 -21.25 -9.55 -22.49
CA GLN A 197 -20.47 -10.17 -23.57
C GLN A 197 -18.96 -9.99 -23.40
N ASP A 198 -18.53 -8.91 -22.73
CA ASP A 198 -17.11 -8.62 -22.47
C ASP A 198 -16.59 -9.25 -21.18
N LEU A 199 -17.47 -9.83 -20.35
CA LEU A 199 -17.14 -10.30 -19.01
C LEU A 199 -16.09 -11.43 -19.02
N GLU A 200 -16.25 -12.43 -19.89
CA GLU A 200 -15.31 -13.56 -19.96
C GLU A 200 -13.90 -13.08 -20.32
N ARG A 201 -13.80 -12.17 -21.30
CA ARG A 201 -12.54 -11.57 -21.72
C ARG A 201 -11.88 -10.78 -20.60
N ALA A 202 -12.66 -10.01 -19.83
CA ALA A 202 -12.16 -9.25 -18.70
C ALA A 202 -11.63 -10.16 -17.57
N VAL A 203 -12.32 -11.28 -17.29
CA VAL A 203 -11.86 -12.26 -16.29
C VAL A 203 -10.58 -12.94 -16.74
N GLU A 204 -10.47 -13.35 -18.01
CA GLU A 204 -9.25 -13.96 -18.53
C GLU A 204 -8.05 -12.99 -18.49
N LEU A 205 -8.26 -11.71 -18.86
CA LEU A 205 -7.22 -10.68 -18.75
C LEU A 205 -6.73 -10.50 -17.31
N ALA A 206 -7.66 -10.41 -16.34
CA ALA A 206 -7.27 -10.27 -14.94
C ALA A 206 -6.51 -11.51 -14.42
N ARG A 207 -6.82 -12.71 -14.94
CA ARG A 207 -6.14 -13.98 -14.59
C ARG A 207 -4.70 -14.07 -15.05
N GLU A 208 -4.28 -13.26 -16.02
CA GLU A 208 -2.88 -13.14 -16.40
C GLU A 208 -2.02 -12.58 -15.24
N HIS A 209 -2.65 -11.85 -14.31
CA HIS A 209 -1.99 -11.21 -13.18
C HIS A 209 -2.23 -11.91 -11.84
N ASP A 210 -3.44 -12.44 -11.59
CA ASP A 210 -3.75 -13.19 -10.37
C ASP A 210 -4.75 -14.33 -10.66
N PRO A 211 -4.48 -15.59 -10.26
CA PRO A 211 -5.47 -16.67 -10.37
C PRO A 211 -6.75 -16.45 -9.54
N LYS A 212 -6.76 -15.52 -8.58
CA LYS A 212 -7.96 -15.12 -7.84
C LYS A 212 -8.40 -13.72 -8.28
N ILE A 213 -9.63 -13.62 -8.75
CA ILE A 213 -10.22 -12.39 -9.29
C ILE A 213 -11.35 -11.92 -8.38
N LEU A 214 -11.49 -10.60 -8.27
CA LEU A 214 -12.61 -9.93 -7.64
C LEU A 214 -13.42 -9.21 -8.72
N VAL A 215 -14.73 -9.47 -8.77
CA VAL A 215 -15.67 -8.74 -9.63
C VAL A 215 -16.60 -7.94 -8.75
N GLU A 216 -16.72 -6.64 -8.96
CA GLU A 216 -17.50 -5.75 -8.10
C GLU A 216 -18.51 -4.95 -8.90
N ALA A 217 -19.71 -4.74 -8.33
CA ALA A 217 -20.64 -3.76 -8.88
C ALA A 217 -20.00 -2.37 -8.85
N ALA A 218 -20.17 -1.60 -9.93
CA ALA A 218 -19.71 -0.23 -9.96
C ALA A 218 -20.44 0.62 -8.92
N ILE A 219 -19.68 1.38 -8.15
CA ILE A 219 -20.22 2.31 -7.15
C ILE A 219 -20.14 3.72 -7.72
N GLN A 220 -21.27 4.41 -7.77
CA GLN A 220 -21.30 5.84 -8.08
C GLN A 220 -21.11 6.65 -6.80
N GLY A 221 -19.94 7.27 -6.66
CA GLY A 221 -19.61 8.13 -5.54
C GLY A 221 -18.30 8.87 -5.77
N ARG A 222 -18.08 9.91 -4.99
CA ARG A 222 -16.80 10.62 -4.89
C ARG A 222 -15.81 9.76 -4.10
N GLU A 223 -14.55 9.74 -4.51
CA GLU A 223 -13.50 9.01 -3.77
C GLU A 223 -12.94 9.91 -2.66
N ILE A 224 -13.14 9.47 -1.41
CA ILE A 224 -12.67 10.18 -0.22
C ILE A 224 -11.66 9.29 0.52
N GLU A 225 -10.49 9.83 0.81
CA GLU A 225 -9.40 9.11 1.48
C GLU A 225 -9.21 9.63 2.91
N CYS A 226 -8.90 8.72 3.84
CA CYS A 226 -8.56 9.06 5.23
C CYS A 226 -7.35 8.25 5.69
N ALA A 227 -6.34 8.92 6.24
CA ALA A 227 -5.16 8.25 6.77
C ALA A 227 -5.35 7.94 8.26
N VAL A 228 -4.94 6.75 8.68
CA VAL A 228 -5.00 6.31 10.07
C VAL A 228 -3.59 6.04 10.58
N LEU A 229 -3.25 6.61 11.73
CA LEU A 229 -1.94 6.49 12.37
C LEU A 229 -2.15 5.87 13.76
N GLN A 230 -1.38 4.84 14.05
CA GLN A 230 -1.34 4.25 15.38
C GLN A 230 -0.87 5.29 16.41
N SER A 231 -1.53 5.33 17.57
CA SER A 231 -1.10 6.17 18.68
C SER A 231 -0.02 5.47 19.50
N PRO A 232 0.91 6.20 20.14
CA PRO A 232 1.84 5.61 21.09
C PRO A 232 1.10 5.00 22.29
N GLY A 233 1.59 3.87 22.79
CA GLY A 233 0.99 3.20 23.95
C GLY A 233 -0.34 2.50 23.63
N ASP A 234 -1.31 2.61 24.53
CA ASP A 234 -2.60 1.91 24.46
C ASP A 234 -3.75 2.82 23.95
N ASP A 235 -3.43 4.05 23.54
CA ASP A 235 -4.43 4.97 23.00
C ASP A 235 -4.96 4.46 21.65
N PRO A 236 -6.25 4.70 21.33
CA PRO A 236 -6.81 4.32 20.04
C PRO A 236 -6.08 5.02 18.89
N PRO A 237 -6.00 4.40 17.70
CA PRO A 237 -5.40 5.03 16.54
C PRO A 237 -6.17 6.30 16.14
N ALA A 238 -5.44 7.27 15.61
CA ALA A 238 -5.99 8.55 15.20
C ALA A 238 -6.25 8.56 13.68
N ALA A 239 -7.37 9.14 13.26
CA ALA A 239 -7.68 9.41 11.87
C ALA A 239 -7.42 10.87 11.51
N SER A 240 -6.83 11.10 10.33
CA SER A 240 -6.64 12.43 9.74
C SER A 240 -7.98 13.10 9.40
N LEU A 241 -7.93 14.35 8.96
CA LEU A 241 -9.00 14.95 8.16
C LEU A 241 -9.18 14.12 6.86
N PRO A 242 -10.42 13.86 6.41
CA PRO A 242 -10.65 13.24 5.11
C PRO A 242 -10.29 14.20 3.98
N GLY A 243 -9.76 13.67 2.88
CA GLY A 243 -9.48 14.46 1.68
C GLY A 243 -10.07 13.81 0.43
N GLU A 244 -10.33 14.63 -0.58
CA GLU A 244 -10.83 14.19 -1.87
C GLU A 244 -9.77 14.46 -2.93
N VAL A 245 -9.53 13.45 -3.76
CA VAL A 245 -8.65 13.60 -4.90
C VAL A 245 -9.46 14.05 -6.11
N LEU A 246 -9.21 15.28 -6.55
CA LEU A 246 -9.85 15.87 -7.73
C LEU A 246 -8.97 15.67 -8.95
N VAL A 247 -9.50 14.96 -9.95
CA VAL A 247 -8.85 14.77 -11.26
C VAL A 247 -9.54 15.68 -12.28
N ALA A 248 -8.77 16.34 -13.14
CA ALA A 248 -9.34 17.07 -14.28
C ALA A 248 -10.14 16.11 -15.18
N GLU A 249 -11.29 16.57 -15.71
CA GLU A 249 -12.31 15.79 -16.42
C GLU A 249 -11.81 14.94 -17.62
N SER A 250 -10.55 15.09 -18.04
CA SER A 250 -9.96 14.38 -19.18
C SER A 250 -9.51 12.94 -18.89
N HIS A 251 -9.59 12.45 -17.65
CA HIS A 251 -9.20 11.07 -17.31
C HIS A 251 -10.36 10.36 -16.58
N GLU A 252 -11.09 9.50 -17.30
CA GLU A 252 -12.16 8.67 -16.74
C GLU A 252 -11.65 7.61 -15.73
N PHE A 253 -10.33 7.41 -15.61
CA PHE A 253 -9.71 6.42 -14.71
C PHE A 253 -8.41 6.89 -14.05
N PHE A 254 -8.23 6.47 -12.79
CA PHE A 254 -7.05 6.68 -11.97
C PHE A 254 -5.93 5.67 -12.31
N ASP A 255 -5.18 5.92 -13.40
CA ASP A 255 -4.06 5.06 -13.82
C ASP A 255 -2.70 5.46 -13.20
N PHE A 256 -1.68 4.61 -13.37
CA PHE A 256 -0.34 4.82 -12.81
C PHE A 256 0.30 6.14 -13.27
N SER A 257 0.12 6.53 -14.53
CA SER A 257 0.62 7.79 -15.09
C SER A 257 -0.05 9.00 -14.44
N ALA A 258 -1.37 8.97 -14.25
CA ALA A 258 -2.10 10.03 -13.57
C ALA A 258 -1.70 10.15 -12.08
N LYS A 259 -1.34 9.04 -11.42
CA LYS A 259 -0.95 9.02 -9.99
C LYS A 259 0.46 9.57 -9.70
N TYR A 260 1.40 9.43 -10.63
CA TYR A 260 2.82 9.69 -10.33
C TYR A 260 3.55 10.56 -11.36
N ILE A 261 2.98 10.77 -12.55
CA ILE A 261 3.64 11.48 -13.66
C ILE A 261 2.84 12.75 -14.06
N GLY A 262 1.52 12.78 -13.82
CA GLY A 262 0.65 13.90 -14.19
C GLY A 262 0.56 15.02 -13.14
N SER A 263 0.67 16.28 -13.59
CA SER A 263 0.52 17.52 -12.81
C SER A 263 -0.91 17.89 -12.43
N ASP A 264 -1.90 17.07 -12.78
CA ASP A 264 -3.31 17.48 -12.84
C ASP A 264 -4.17 16.93 -11.68
N MET A 265 -3.53 16.31 -10.69
CA MET A 265 -4.18 15.84 -9.46
C MET A 265 -4.16 16.95 -8.39
N ARG A 266 -5.33 17.39 -7.93
CA ARG A 266 -5.47 18.31 -6.79
C ARG A 266 -6.10 17.61 -5.60
N LEU A 267 -5.38 17.52 -4.49
CA LEU A 267 -5.94 17.04 -3.23
C LEU A 267 -6.66 18.18 -2.50
N GLN A 268 -7.94 17.99 -2.19
CA GLN A 268 -8.71 18.91 -1.36
C GLN A 268 -8.83 18.36 0.06
N VAL A 269 -8.32 19.10 1.05
CA VAL A 269 -8.39 18.75 2.48
C VAL A 269 -8.84 19.96 3.30
N PRO A 270 -9.89 19.84 4.13
CA PRO A 270 -10.79 18.71 4.23
C PRO A 270 -11.64 18.53 2.96
N ALA A 271 -12.11 17.31 2.70
CA ALA A 271 -13.09 17.03 1.67
C ALA A 271 -14.37 17.85 1.88
N ASP A 272 -15.03 18.29 0.80
CA ASP A 272 -16.31 19.02 0.88
C ASP A 272 -17.47 18.04 1.11
N ILE A 273 -17.61 17.60 2.37
CA ILE A 273 -18.65 16.71 2.87
C ILE A 273 -19.17 17.25 4.22
N PRO A 274 -20.43 16.94 4.62
CA PRO A 274 -20.95 17.39 5.91
C PRO A 274 -20.09 16.90 7.08
N GLU A 275 -19.94 17.72 8.12
CA GLU A 275 -19.10 17.40 9.29
C GLU A 275 -19.45 16.06 9.94
N ALA A 276 -20.75 15.77 10.08
CA ALA A 276 -21.21 14.49 10.62
C ALA A 276 -20.75 13.27 9.78
N VAL A 277 -20.68 13.43 8.45
CA VAL A 277 -20.18 12.39 7.54
C VAL A 277 -18.65 12.27 7.67
N SER A 278 -17.95 13.39 7.82
CA SER A 278 -16.50 13.41 8.07
C SER A 278 -16.15 12.66 9.37
N GLU A 279 -16.88 12.90 10.46
CA GLU A 279 -16.73 12.19 11.72
C GLU A 279 -17.02 10.69 11.60
N GLU A 280 -18.10 10.32 10.90
CA GLU A 280 -18.46 8.92 10.62
C GLU A 280 -17.38 8.21 9.80
N LEU A 281 -16.87 8.85 8.74
CA LEU A 281 -15.81 8.32 7.88
C LEU A 281 -14.54 8.06 8.69
N ARG A 282 -14.12 9.01 9.52
CA ARG A 282 -12.94 8.87 10.40
C ARG A 282 -13.10 7.70 11.38
N ALA A 283 -14.29 7.53 11.96
CA ALA A 283 -14.59 6.39 12.83
C ALA A 283 -14.61 5.05 12.08
N MET A 284 -15.11 5.03 10.84
CA MET A 284 -15.03 3.86 9.96
C MET A 284 -13.58 3.52 9.60
N ALA A 285 -12.74 4.53 9.32
CA ALA A 285 -11.34 4.33 8.97
C ALA A 285 -10.55 3.70 10.13
N VAL A 286 -10.73 4.22 11.35
CA VAL A 286 -10.15 3.62 12.57
C VAL A 286 -10.59 2.18 12.75
N ARG A 287 -11.89 1.91 12.62
CA ARG A 287 -12.42 0.55 12.77
C ARG A 287 -11.93 -0.41 11.67
N ALA A 288 -11.69 0.08 10.45
CA ALA A 288 -11.07 -0.71 9.38
C ALA A 288 -9.61 -1.04 9.71
N PHE A 289 -8.85 -0.06 10.21
CA PHE A 289 -7.47 -0.23 10.67
C PHE A 289 -7.38 -1.30 11.78
N GLU A 290 -8.25 -1.21 12.78
CA GLU A 290 -8.30 -2.18 13.88
C GLU A 290 -8.76 -3.56 13.42
N ALA A 291 -9.76 -3.65 12.54
CA ALA A 291 -10.30 -4.91 12.05
C ALA A 291 -9.27 -5.76 11.28
N LEU A 292 -8.34 -5.12 10.58
CA LEU A 292 -7.26 -5.80 9.87
C LEU A 292 -6.03 -6.05 10.75
N GLY A 293 -6.00 -5.51 11.98
CA GLY A 293 -4.80 -5.53 12.82
C GLY A 293 -3.66 -4.69 12.21
N CYS A 294 -4.00 -3.58 11.54
CA CYS A 294 -3.01 -2.68 10.99
C CYS A 294 -2.17 -2.05 12.11
N GLU A 295 -0.94 -1.68 11.76
CA GLU A 295 -0.02 -1.02 12.68
C GLU A 295 0.75 0.08 11.95
N GLY A 296 1.20 1.10 12.70
CA GLY A 296 1.92 2.23 12.10
C GLY A 296 0.98 3.14 11.33
N LEU A 297 0.87 2.96 10.02
CA LEU A 297 0.08 3.81 9.13
C LEU A 297 -0.80 2.95 8.22
N SER A 298 -1.99 3.44 7.90
CA SER A 298 -2.73 3.01 6.72
C SER A 298 -3.42 4.20 6.05
N ARG A 299 -3.96 3.96 4.86
CA ARG A 299 -4.92 4.85 4.22
C ARG A 299 -6.16 4.05 3.85
N VAL A 300 -7.33 4.52 4.26
CA VAL A 300 -8.62 3.90 3.96
C VAL A 300 -9.34 4.75 2.93
N ASP A 301 -9.75 4.11 1.85
CA ASP A 301 -10.35 4.76 0.69
C ASP A 301 -11.85 4.43 0.67
N PHE A 302 -12.68 5.45 0.48
CA PHE A 302 -14.14 5.36 0.54
C PHE A 302 -14.77 5.87 -0.75
N PHE A 303 -15.94 5.32 -1.07
CA PHE A 303 -16.91 5.99 -1.94
C PHE A 303 -17.94 6.74 -1.09
N TYR A 304 -18.09 8.03 -1.35
CA TYR A 304 -19.17 8.87 -0.81
C TYR A 304 -20.26 9.07 -1.88
N THR A 305 -21.42 8.47 -1.66
CA THR A 305 -22.50 8.43 -2.65
C THR A 305 -23.35 9.71 -2.65
N ALA A 306 -24.08 9.96 -3.73
CA ALA A 306 -25.01 11.09 -3.82
C ALA A 306 -26.12 11.06 -2.76
N SER A 307 -26.43 9.89 -2.19
CA SER A 307 -27.39 9.74 -1.08
C SER A 307 -26.78 10.03 0.30
N GLY A 308 -25.49 10.40 0.36
CA GLY A 308 -24.76 10.63 1.60
C GLY A 308 -24.23 9.36 2.27
N GLY A 309 -24.22 8.22 1.57
CA GLY A 309 -23.72 6.95 2.12
C GLY A 309 -22.21 6.81 1.96
N LEU A 310 -21.58 6.12 2.90
CA LEU A 310 -20.16 5.75 2.86
C LEU A 310 -20.01 4.26 2.57
N ILE A 311 -19.11 3.90 1.66
CA ILE A 311 -18.75 2.52 1.35
C ILE A 311 -17.23 2.41 1.35
N VAL A 312 -16.66 1.49 2.13
CA VAL A 312 -15.23 1.23 2.15
C VAL A 312 -14.84 0.52 0.85
N ASN A 313 -13.91 1.13 0.10
CA ASN A 313 -13.36 0.56 -1.12
C ASN A 313 -12.20 -0.40 -0.76
N GLU A 314 -11.15 0.16 -0.16
CA GLU A 314 -9.93 -0.56 0.22
C GLU A 314 -9.18 0.12 1.37
N ILE A 315 -8.22 -0.60 1.94
CA ILE A 315 -7.26 -0.11 2.92
C ILE A 315 -5.84 -0.45 2.44
N ASN A 316 -5.01 0.57 2.33
CA ASN A 316 -3.61 0.48 1.91
C ASN A 316 -2.72 0.45 3.16
N THR A 317 -1.97 -0.63 3.34
CA THR A 317 -1.15 -0.85 4.57
C THR A 317 0.22 -0.17 4.51
N MET A 318 0.67 0.22 3.31
CA MET A 318 1.77 1.16 3.10
C MET A 318 1.40 2.11 1.94
N PRO A 319 0.57 3.14 2.20
CA PRO A 319 0.17 4.06 1.14
C PRO A 319 1.40 4.78 0.57
N GLY A 320 1.25 5.39 -0.60
CA GLY A 320 2.27 6.29 -1.16
C GLY A 320 2.78 7.24 -0.08
N PHE A 321 4.10 7.34 0.04
CA PHE A 321 4.73 7.99 1.20
C PHE A 321 5.80 9.02 0.82
N THR A 322 5.69 9.60 -0.37
CA THR A 322 6.41 10.84 -0.70
C THR A 322 5.79 12.01 0.07
N ALA A 323 6.52 13.13 0.23
CA ALA A 323 5.96 14.33 0.88
C ALA A 323 4.68 14.87 0.20
N MET A 324 4.51 14.57 -1.09
CA MET A 324 3.35 14.95 -1.90
C MET A 324 2.27 13.85 -1.97
N SER A 325 2.49 12.68 -1.38
CA SER A 325 1.49 11.61 -1.39
C SER A 325 0.30 11.96 -0.48
N VAL A 326 -0.87 11.36 -0.75
CA VAL A 326 -2.10 11.72 -0.06
C VAL A 326 -2.01 11.52 1.44
N ALA A 327 -1.58 10.35 1.93
CA ALA A 327 -1.53 10.08 3.38
C ALA A 327 -0.65 11.09 4.17
N PRO A 328 0.59 11.41 3.74
CA PRO A 328 1.36 12.53 4.29
C PRO A 328 0.66 13.89 4.24
N GLN A 329 0.01 14.24 3.12
CA GLN A 329 -0.70 15.52 3.01
C GLN A 329 -1.93 15.60 3.94
N LEU A 330 -2.68 14.51 4.10
CA LEU A 330 -3.80 14.44 5.04
C LEU A 330 -3.33 14.65 6.49
N TRP A 331 -2.21 14.04 6.86
CA TRP A 331 -1.60 14.24 8.19
C TRP A 331 -1.05 15.65 8.39
N ALA A 332 -0.43 16.24 7.38
CA ALA A 332 0.03 17.63 7.42
C ALA A 332 -1.13 18.61 7.66
N ALA A 333 -2.24 18.44 6.93
CA ALA A 333 -3.47 19.20 7.14
C ALA A 333 -4.11 18.95 8.52
N SER A 334 -3.84 17.78 9.11
CA SER A 334 -4.27 17.40 10.47
C SER A 334 -3.26 17.81 11.56
N GLY A 335 -2.24 18.60 11.23
CA GLY A 335 -1.26 19.13 12.19
C GLY A 335 -0.07 18.22 12.49
N VAL A 336 0.19 17.18 11.68
CA VAL A 336 1.39 16.33 11.79
C VAL A 336 2.26 16.53 10.53
N PRO A 337 3.30 17.37 10.60
CA PRO A 337 4.25 17.57 9.50
C PRO A 337 4.92 16.26 9.06
N TYR A 338 5.38 16.20 7.82
CA TYR A 338 5.96 14.98 7.24
C TYR A 338 7.17 14.43 8.02
N ALA A 339 8.09 15.29 8.46
CA ALA A 339 9.24 14.87 9.26
C ALA A 339 8.81 14.27 10.62
N ASP A 340 7.79 14.86 11.26
CA ASP A 340 7.22 14.34 12.51
C ASP A 340 6.49 13.02 12.28
N LEU A 341 5.83 12.85 11.12
CA LEU A 341 5.19 11.59 10.74
C LEU A 341 6.23 10.46 10.56
N VAL A 342 7.34 10.75 9.88
CA VAL A 342 8.47 9.82 9.72
C VAL A 342 9.03 9.43 11.10
N ASP A 343 9.31 10.40 11.96
CA ASP A 343 9.83 10.16 13.32
C ASP A 343 8.86 9.31 14.15
N ARG A 344 7.57 9.66 14.16
CA ARG A 344 6.52 8.90 14.87
C ARG A 344 6.46 7.44 14.41
N LEU A 345 6.52 7.19 13.11
CA LEU A 345 6.48 5.83 12.57
C LEU A 345 7.69 5.00 13.00
N ILE A 346 8.88 5.60 12.98
CA ILE A 346 10.10 4.95 13.47
C ILE A 346 9.99 4.66 14.97
N GLN A 347 9.52 5.63 15.76
CA GLN A 347 9.34 5.47 17.20
C GLN A 347 8.30 4.39 17.53
N LEU A 348 7.16 4.35 16.84
CA LEU A 348 6.15 3.30 16.98
C LEU A 348 6.76 1.92 16.72
N ALA A 349 7.55 1.77 15.66
CA ALA A 349 8.23 0.52 15.36
C ALA A 349 9.25 0.14 16.45
N LEU A 350 10.07 1.09 16.92
CA LEU A 350 11.10 0.86 17.94
C LEU A 350 10.52 0.40 19.30
N HIS A 351 9.35 0.91 19.67
CA HIS A 351 8.68 0.56 20.93
C HIS A 351 7.96 -0.79 20.88
N ARG A 352 7.87 -1.44 19.72
CA ARG A 352 7.24 -2.76 19.62
C ARG A 352 8.20 -3.89 20.01
N PRO A 353 7.69 -4.97 20.63
CA PRO A 353 8.45 -6.19 20.82
C PRO A 353 8.72 -6.89 19.49
N VAL A 354 9.76 -7.72 19.47
CA VAL A 354 10.05 -8.63 18.35
C VAL A 354 9.38 -9.97 18.63
N GLY A 355 8.76 -10.59 17.63
CA GLY A 355 8.09 -11.90 17.75
C GLY A 355 6.78 -11.98 16.99
N LEU A 356 5.98 -13.02 17.27
CA LEU A 356 4.65 -13.21 16.70
C LEU A 356 3.76 -12.00 17.01
N ARG A 357 3.13 -11.47 15.95
CA ARG A 357 2.20 -10.35 15.96
C ARG A 357 0.76 -10.84 16.00
#